data_AF-A0A951JM86-F1
#
_entry.id   AF-A0A951JM86-F1
#
_cell.length_a   1.000
_cell.length_b   1.000
_cell.length_c   1.000
_cell.angle_alpha   90.00
_cell.angle_beta   90.00
_cell.angle_gamma   90.00
#
_symmetry.space_group_name_H-M   'P 1'
#
loop_
_entity.id
_entity.type
_entity.pdbx_description
1 polymer ?
#
loop_
_entity_poly.entity_id
_entity_poly.type
_entity_poly.pdbx_seq_one_letter_code
_entity_poly.pdbx_strand_id
1 'polypeptide(L)'
;MRSLEAELEALRGVFPGAHIETVAGIGRVCVVPDVATGKAWEPPTTEIRFLIAQGYPQSKPDCFFSRPDLRLKSGATPQNARPQRIGSSEYLWFSWHLRTWNPAADDLTRFARFCNGRLQMDR
;
A
#
# COMPACT_ATOMS: atom_id res chain seq x y z
N MET A 1 -18.25 -6.40 -11.74
CA MET A 1 -17.42 -6.08 -10.56
C MET A 1 -16.98 -7.40 -9.95
N ARG A 2 -15.68 -7.59 -9.72
CA ARG A 2 -15.17 -8.81 -9.08
C ARG A 2 -15.47 -8.76 -7.58
N SER A 3 -15.58 -9.92 -6.94
CA SER A 3 -15.64 -9.96 -5.47
C SER A 3 -14.29 -9.57 -4.89
N LEU A 4 -14.28 -9.08 -3.65
CA LEU A 4 -13.03 -8.73 -2.96
C LEU A 4 -12.10 -9.95 -2.80
N GLU A 5 -12.68 -11.14 -2.64
CA GLU A 5 -11.93 -12.40 -2.60
C GLU A 5 -11.24 -12.71 -3.93
N ALA A 6 -11.95 -12.54 -5.06
CA ALA A 6 -11.35 -12.72 -6.38
C ALA A 6 -10.28 -11.67 -6.69
N GLU A 7 -10.44 -10.44 -6.20
CA GLU A 7 -9.40 -9.41 -6.30
C GLU A 7 -8.18 -9.72 -5.44
N LEU A 8 -8.37 -10.23 -4.21
CA LEU A 8 -7.28 -10.66 -3.35
C LEU A 8 -6.52 -11.84 -3.97
N GLU A 9 -7.21 -12.79 -4.60
CA GLU A 9 -6.57 -13.90 -5.29
C GLU A 9 -5.76 -13.43 -6.51
N ALA A 10 -6.31 -12.52 -7.31
CA ALA A 10 -5.57 -11.89 -8.39
C ALA A 10 -4.34 -11.12 -7.89
N LEU A 11 -4.47 -10.43 -6.74
CA LEU A 11 -3.37 -9.73 -6.09
C LEU A 11 -2.29 -10.71 -5.63
N ARG A 12 -2.66 -11.86 -5.05
CA ARG A 12 -1.72 -12.92 -4.64
C ARG A 12 -0.95 -13.53 -5.81
N GLY A 13 -1.56 -13.61 -6.98
CA GLY A 13 -0.87 -13.99 -8.22
C GLY A 13 0.30 -13.05 -8.59
N VAL A 14 0.31 -11.81 -8.08
CA VAL A 14 1.38 -10.83 -8.28
C VAL A 14 2.26 -10.68 -7.04
N PHE A 15 1.64 -10.73 -5.86
CA PHE A 15 2.27 -10.57 -4.55
C PHE A 15 1.83 -11.71 -3.61
N PRO A 16 2.54 -12.85 -3.60
CA PRO A 16 2.06 -14.10 -2.98
C PRO A 16 1.65 -14.01 -1.51
N GLY A 17 2.27 -13.13 -0.72
CA GLY A 17 1.95 -12.93 0.70
C GLY A 17 0.77 -12.00 0.99
N ALA A 18 0.10 -11.47 -0.05
CA ALA A 18 -0.95 -10.49 0.13
C ALA A 18 -2.15 -11.05 0.90
N HIS A 19 -2.67 -10.26 1.84
CA HIS A 19 -3.81 -10.63 2.67
C HIS A 19 -4.60 -9.39 3.11
N ILE A 20 -5.79 -9.61 3.66
CA ILE A 20 -6.62 -8.56 4.25
C ILE A 20 -6.73 -8.81 5.75
N GLU A 21 -6.44 -7.78 6.53
CA GLU A 21 -6.58 -7.76 7.98
C GLU A 21 -7.69 -6.78 8.39
N THR A 22 -8.36 -7.08 9.50
CA THR A 22 -9.31 -6.16 10.14
C THR A 22 -8.61 -5.47 11.30
N VAL A 23 -8.43 -4.15 11.19
CA VAL A 23 -7.81 -3.32 12.23
C VAL A 23 -8.90 -2.63 13.04
N ALA A 24 -8.89 -2.83 14.36
CA ALA A 24 -9.89 -2.26 15.26
C ALA A 24 -9.95 -0.72 15.14
N GLY A 25 -11.16 -0.18 15.04
CA GLY A 25 -11.40 1.27 14.87
C GLY A 25 -11.05 1.85 13.49
N ILE A 26 -10.51 1.03 12.58
CA ILE A 26 -10.04 1.46 11.26
C ILE A 26 -10.78 0.73 10.13
N GLY A 27 -11.00 -0.58 10.26
CA GLY A 27 -11.67 -1.41 9.26
C GLY A 27 -10.71 -2.32 8.51
N ARG A 28 -11.01 -2.62 7.25
CA ARG A 28 -10.23 -3.55 6.42
C ARG A 28 -8.99 -2.87 5.85
N VAL A 29 -7.83 -3.50 6.02
CA VAL A 29 -6.55 -3.09 5.46
C VAL A 29 -6.04 -4.22 4.55
N CYS A 30 -5.68 -3.88 3.32
CA CYS A 30 -4.92 -4.77 2.45
C CYS A 30 -3.44 -4.65 2.80
N VAL A 31 -2.78 -5.78 3.01
CA VAL A 31 -1.34 -5.88 3.32
C VAL A 31 -0.65 -6.67 2.22
N VAL A 32 0.46 -6.12 1.74
CA VAL A 32 1.35 -6.72 0.75
C VAL A 32 2.74 -6.77 1.38
N PRO A 33 3.17 -7.92 1.94
CA PRO A 33 4.47 -8.07 2.56
C PRO A 33 5.57 -8.25 1.51
N ASP A 34 6.83 -8.21 1.97
CA ASP A 34 8.03 -8.56 1.21
C ASP A 34 8.19 -7.82 -0.13
N VAL A 35 7.75 -6.56 -0.15
CA VAL A 35 7.88 -5.68 -1.31
C VAL A 35 9.32 -5.18 -1.37
N ALA A 36 10.05 -5.57 -2.42
CA ALA A 36 11.37 -5.01 -2.71
C ALA A 36 11.27 -3.48 -2.89
N THR A 37 12.33 -2.77 -2.54
CA THR A 37 12.45 -1.32 -2.76
C THR A 37 13.53 -1.02 -3.80
N GLY A 38 13.49 0.18 -4.38
CA GLY A 38 14.54 0.68 -5.26
C GLY A 38 15.87 0.90 -4.54
N LYS A 39 16.94 1.20 -5.29
CA LYS A 39 18.30 1.29 -4.74
C LYS A 39 18.49 2.47 -3.79
N ALA A 40 17.64 3.49 -3.91
CA ALA A 40 17.64 4.69 -3.07
C ALA A 40 17.05 4.48 -1.66
N TRP A 41 16.48 3.31 -1.38
CA TRP A 41 15.74 3.02 -0.15
C TRP A 41 16.52 2.09 0.79
N GLU A 42 16.23 2.19 2.10
CA GLU A 42 16.72 1.29 3.15
C GLU A 42 15.59 1.10 4.21
N PRO A 43 15.27 -0.15 4.63
CA PRO A 43 15.79 -1.43 4.15
C PRO A 43 15.39 -1.76 2.69
N PRO A 44 16.05 -2.74 2.04
CA PRO A 44 15.79 -3.13 0.63
C PRO A 44 14.45 -3.86 0.42
N THR A 45 13.75 -4.18 1.50
CA THR A 45 12.43 -4.81 1.51
C THR A 45 11.53 -4.16 2.55
N THR A 46 10.25 -4.05 2.24
CA THR A 46 9.25 -3.45 3.11
C THR A 46 7.88 -4.09 2.90
N GLU A 47 6.84 -3.49 3.45
CA GLU A 47 5.45 -3.82 3.18
C GLU A 47 4.68 -2.63 2.60
N ILE A 48 3.60 -2.91 1.90
CA ILE A 48 2.58 -1.92 1.52
C ILE A 48 1.32 -2.27 2.28
N ARG A 49 0.72 -1.27 2.96
CA ARG A 49 -0.61 -1.38 3.56
C ARG A 49 -1.52 -0.28 3.03
N PHE A 50 -2.78 -0.58 2.74
CA PHE A 50 -3.75 0.46 2.42
C PHE A 50 -5.16 0.09 2.82
N LEU A 51 -5.96 1.12 3.13
CA LEU A 51 -7.33 0.96 3.57
C LEU A 51 -8.23 0.55 2.41
N ILE A 52 -9.06 -0.47 2.64
CA ILE A 52 -10.20 -0.78 1.78
C ILE A 52 -11.38 0.00 2.32
N ALA A 53 -11.59 1.20 1.79
CA ALA A 53 -12.64 2.11 2.21
C ALA A 53 -14.03 1.45 2.16
N GLN A 54 -14.95 1.89 3.01
CA GLN A 54 -16.32 1.33 3.06
C GLN A 54 -17.05 1.42 1.71
N GLY A 55 -16.76 2.45 0.90
CA GLY A 55 -17.32 2.63 -0.43
C GLY A 55 -16.57 1.92 -1.57
N TYR A 56 -15.55 1.11 -1.29
CA TYR A 56 -14.79 0.40 -2.32
C TYR A 56 -15.70 -0.56 -3.13
N PRO A 57 -15.56 -0.63 -4.48
CA PRO A 57 -14.59 0.08 -5.31
C PRO A 57 -15.04 1.46 -5.81
N GLN A 58 -16.26 1.93 -5.50
CA GLN A 58 -16.69 3.28 -5.92
C GLN A 58 -15.80 4.38 -5.31
N SER A 59 -15.34 4.17 -4.08
CA SER A 59 -14.27 4.95 -3.45
C SER A 59 -12.91 4.34 -3.76
N LYS A 60 -12.05 5.11 -4.44
CA LYS A 60 -10.67 4.70 -4.70
C LYS A 60 -9.86 4.57 -3.40
N PRO A 61 -8.89 3.66 -3.32
CA PRO A 61 -7.81 3.78 -2.36
C PRO A 61 -7.04 5.08 -2.59
N ASP A 62 -6.56 5.71 -1.52
CA ASP A 62 -6.01 7.07 -1.60
C ASP A 62 -4.56 7.17 -1.17
N CYS A 63 -4.25 6.72 0.04
CA CYS A 63 -2.90 6.70 0.60
C CYS A 63 -2.49 5.26 0.93
N PHE A 64 -1.22 5.06 1.22
CA PHE A 64 -0.70 3.79 1.71
C PHE A 64 0.32 4.00 2.82
N PHE A 65 0.65 2.92 3.50
CA PHE A 65 1.58 2.86 4.60
C PHE A 65 2.66 1.83 4.31
N SER A 66 3.79 1.98 4.98
CA SER A 66 4.90 1.04 4.95
C SER A 66 5.51 0.92 6.34
N ARG A 67 6.56 0.11 6.48
CA ARG A 67 7.25 -0.03 7.76
C ARG A 67 7.70 1.34 8.31
N PRO A 68 7.64 1.55 9.63
CA PRO A 68 8.00 2.84 10.23
C PRO A 68 9.49 3.20 10.07
N ASP A 69 10.36 2.20 9.86
CA ASP A 69 11.80 2.34 9.70
C ASP A 69 12.25 2.59 8.24
N LEU A 70 11.34 2.56 7.26
CA LEU A 70 11.69 2.79 5.85
C LEU A 70 12.20 4.22 5.64
N ARG A 71 13.40 4.38 5.09
CA ARG A 71 14.05 5.66 4.81
C ARG A 71 14.72 5.65 3.44
N LEU A 72 15.15 6.83 3.00
CA LEU A 72 16.15 6.91 1.93
C LEU A 72 17.52 6.49 2.48
N LYS A 73 18.41 5.96 1.64
CA LYS A 73 19.78 5.59 2.05
C LYS A 73 20.60 6.75 2.62
N SER A 74 20.24 7.99 2.27
CA SER A 74 20.82 9.19 2.88
C SER A 74 20.39 9.40 4.35
N GLY A 75 19.48 8.57 4.87
CA GLY A 75 18.83 8.73 6.17
C GLY A 75 17.64 9.69 6.16
N ALA A 76 17.38 10.38 5.05
CA ALA A 76 16.30 11.35 4.94
C ALA A 76 14.91 10.68 4.92
N THR A 77 13.91 11.42 5.45
CA THR A 77 12.50 11.07 5.28
C THR A 77 12.10 11.23 3.81
N PRO A 78 11.43 10.24 3.20
CA PRO A 78 10.96 10.35 1.83
C PRO A 78 9.94 11.49 1.64
N GLN A 79 9.84 12.01 0.42
CA GLN A 79 8.87 13.05 0.09
C GLN A 79 7.42 12.57 0.27
N ASN A 80 6.56 13.46 0.77
CA ASN A 80 5.14 13.17 1.06
C ASN A 80 4.95 11.99 2.03
N ALA A 81 5.92 11.78 2.92
CA ALA A 81 5.86 10.75 3.94
C ALA A 81 5.91 11.36 5.35
N ARG A 82 5.21 10.74 6.29
CA ARG A 82 5.30 11.07 7.72
C ARG A 82 4.92 9.86 8.58
N PRO A 83 5.43 9.76 9.82
CA PRO A 83 4.92 8.78 10.78
C PRO A 83 3.42 8.98 11.01
N GLN A 84 2.67 7.89 11.05
CA GLN A 84 1.25 7.89 11.36
C GLN A 84 0.83 6.57 12.00
N ARG A 85 -0.06 6.66 12.99
CA ARG A 85 -0.62 5.47 13.65
C ARG A 85 -1.90 5.03 12.96
N ILE A 86 -2.05 3.70 12.81
CA ILE A 86 -3.32 3.06 12.49
C ILE A 86 -3.56 1.93 13.49
N GLY A 87 -4.69 1.97 14.18
CA GLY A 87 -4.91 1.14 15.38
C GLY A 87 -3.86 1.45 16.45
N SER A 88 -3.22 0.40 16.99
CA SER A 88 -2.16 0.52 18.00
C SER A 88 -0.76 0.71 17.41
N SER A 89 -0.57 0.42 16.12
CA SER A 89 0.74 0.36 15.46
C SER A 89 1.11 1.67 14.77
N GLU A 90 2.42 1.95 14.67
CA GLU A 90 2.98 3.08 13.93
C GLU A 90 3.56 2.62 12.59
N TYR A 91 3.33 3.43 11.56
CA TYR A 91 3.80 3.18 10.20
C TYR A 91 4.32 4.46 9.57
N LEU A 92 5.03 4.31 8.44
CA LEU A 92 5.33 5.43 7.57
C LEU A 92 4.19 5.58 6.55
N TRP A 93 3.41 6.64 6.67
CA TRP A 93 2.32 6.97 5.76
C TRP A 93 2.84 7.77 4.56
N PHE A 94 2.29 7.49 3.37
CA PHE A 94 2.61 8.18 2.12
C PHE A 94 1.36 8.78 1.47
N SER A 95 1.45 10.07 1.10
CA SER A 95 0.43 10.81 0.34
C SER A 95 0.72 10.76 -1.16
N TRP A 96 0.78 9.57 -1.75
CA TRP A 96 0.83 9.42 -3.21
C TRP A 96 -0.47 8.83 -3.71
N HIS A 97 -1.08 9.52 -4.66
CA HIS A 97 -2.45 9.24 -5.08
C HIS A 97 -2.47 8.79 -6.53
N LEU A 98 -3.26 7.76 -6.83
CA LEU A 98 -3.66 7.48 -8.20
C LEU A 98 -4.37 8.70 -8.79
N ARG A 99 -3.99 9.07 -10.02
CA ARG A 99 -4.66 10.13 -10.78
C ARG A 99 -6.03 9.70 -11.30
N THR A 100 -6.17 8.43 -11.67
CA THR A 100 -7.41 7.88 -12.25
C THR A 100 -7.75 6.54 -11.60
N TRP A 101 -9.06 6.34 -11.41
CA TRP A 101 -9.65 5.12 -10.87
C TRP A 101 -10.97 4.86 -11.58
N ASN A 102 -11.10 3.70 -12.20
CA ASN A 102 -12.33 3.21 -12.80
C ASN A 102 -12.90 2.06 -11.95
N PRO A 103 -13.98 2.26 -11.18
CA PRO A 103 -14.53 1.24 -10.28
C PRO A 103 -15.06 -0.01 -11.00
N ALA A 104 -15.23 0.04 -12.32
CA ALA A 104 -15.66 -1.11 -13.12
C ALA A 104 -14.49 -2.00 -13.56
N ALA A 105 -13.25 -1.50 -13.56
CA ALA A 105 -12.08 -2.18 -14.13
C ALA A 105 -10.89 -2.29 -13.17
N ASP A 106 -10.72 -1.29 -12.31
CA ASP A 106 -9.59 -1.18 -11.39
C ASP A 106 -9.85 -1.95 -10.08
N ASP A 107 -8.78 -2.49 -9.51
CA ASP A 107 -8.82 -3.40 -8.36
C ASP A 107 -7.66 -3.16 -7.36
N LEU A 108 -7.58 -4.00 -6.33
CA LEU A 108 -6.49 -3.99 -5.35
C LEU A 108 -5.11 -4.11 -6.02
N THR A 109 -4.99 -4.94 -7.06
CA THR A 109 -3.74 -5.18 -7.79
C THR A 109 -3.23 -3.90 -8.45
N ARG A 110 -4.11 -3.11 -9.06
CA ARG A 110 -3.73 -1.81 -9.63
C ARG A 110 -3.15 -0.88 -8.58
N PHE A 111 -3.79 -0.73 -7.43
CA PHE A 111 -3.30 0.17 -6.40
C PHE A 111 -2.00 -0.34 -5.75
N ALA A 112 -1.87 -1.64 -5.51
CA ALA A 112 -0.65 -2.25 -5.01
C ALA A 112 0.53 -2.05 -5.98
N ARG A 113 0.31 -2.23 -7.29
CA ARG A 113 1.32 -1.95 -8.33
C ARG A 113 1.73 -0.48 -8.37
N PHE A 114 0.77 0.44 -8.22
CA PHE A 114 1.08 1.86 -8.12
C PHE A 114 1.97 2.15 -6.91
N CYS A 115 1.63 1.65 -5.72
CA CYS A 115 2.42 1.82 -4.51
C CYS A 115 3.84 1.24 -4.69
N ASN A 116 3.94 0.01 -5.20
CA ASN A 116 5.23 -0.64 -5.49
C ASN A 116 6.05 0.20 -6.47
N GLY A 117 5.46 0.67 -7.57
CA GLY A 117 6.14 1.54 -8.53
C GLY A 117 6.73 2.80 -7.89
N ARG A 118 6.07 3.37 -6.87
CA ARG A 118 6.59 4.55 -6.16
C ARG A 118 7.74 4.22 -5.20
N LEU A 119 7.79 2.99 -4.68
CA LEU A 119 8.87 2.45 -3.84
C LEU A 119 10.06 1.93 -4.66
N GLN A 120 9.86 1.68 -5.96
CA GLN A 120 10.91 1.26 -6.90
C GLN A 120 11.65 2.44 -7.55
N MET A 121 11.11 3.66 -7.46
CA MET A 121 11.76 4.84 -8.03
C MET A 121 13.04 5.20 -7.25
N ASP A 122 14.15 5.27 -7.96
CA ASP A 122 15.39 5.94 -7.53
C ASP A 122 15.16 7.45 -7.67
N ARG A 123 14.93 8.15 -6.56
CA ARG A 123 14.65 9.60 -6.57
C ARG A 123 15.88 10.41 -6.19
#